data_AF-A0A368T7Q9-F1
#
_entry.id   AF-A0A368T7Q9-F1
#
_cell.length_a   1.000
_cell.length_b   1.000
_cell.length_c   1.000
_cell.angle_alpha   90.00
_cell.angle_beta   90.00
_cell.angle_gamma   90.00
#
_symmetry.space_group_name_H-M   'P 1'
#
loop_
_entity.id
_entity.type
_entity.pdbx_description
1 polymer ?
#
loop_
_entity_poly.entity_id
_entity_poly.type
_entity_poly.pdbx_seq_one_letter_code
_entity_poly.pdbx_strand_id
1 'polypeptide(L)'
;MRPHVTPLPGESRLLLDVARGSSPPGLRIEATSGGRWWLVQNGTPVLFARIEPHRYGIRVLRTGAYASPVPPPRAATARALADGVGFWRRHLRWAARFARSLAESPTGFLHEGQWRLRPVVRRPVGPVGPEVLDRLPPTPAAFLDWCDGFGDGPQRGFLAELLPLRELSPPDAARVRSYRRQVREGVLPPVLLWQLTGTDCPVIVDGHDRFVAALAEGEPPPMLLAEHVDASPALLAEDVAAFTVHATRVYRQIEAGSPGAEQALADMTKAFAADLTDGEARRTRAWPLPGGSAAWREQAERHAPGWADEPW
;
A
#
# COMPACT_ATOMS: atom_id res chain seq x y z
N MET A 1 19.19 13.46 -2.14
CA MET A 1 19.13 13.13 -3.58
C MET A 1 17.69 13.34 -4.02
N ARG A 2 17.39 14.19 -5.02
CA ARG A 2 16.00 14.44 -5.44
C ARG A 2 15.58 13.33 -6.41
N PRO A 3 14.45 12.63 -6.19
CA PRO A 3 13.96 11.61 -7.12
C PRO A 3 13.62 12.27 -8.45
N HIS A 4 13.89 11.59 -9.56
CA HIS A 4 13.39 12.03 -10.85
C HIS A 4 11.91 11.70 -10.91
N VAL A 5 11.09 12.75 -10.97
CA VAL A 5 9.63 12.63 -11.00
C VAL A 5 9.19 12.79 -12.45
N THR A 6 8.83 11.69 -13.10
CA THR A 6 8.30 11.73 -14.47
C THR A 6 6.80 11.44 -14.43
N PRO A 7 5.94 12.45 -14.59
CA PRO A 7 4.54 12.20 -14.89
C PRO A 7 4.44 11.66 -16.33
N LEU A 8 3.98 10.42 -16.51
CA LEU A 8 3.71 9.90 -17.85
C LEU A 8 2.39 10.52 -18.37
N PRO A 9 2.36 11.08 -19.60
CA PRO A 9 1.14 11.67 -20.15
C PRO A 9 0.02 10.64 -20.27
N GLY A 10 -1.16 10.96 -19.71
CA GLY A 10 -2.36 10.13 -19.84
C GLY A 10 -2.57 9.09 -18.74
N GLU A 11 -1.60 8.90 -17.85
CA GLU A 11 -1.71 7.91 -16.79
C GLU A 11 -2.11 8.52 -15.45
N SER A 12 -3.08 7.90 -14.78
CA SER A 12 -3.57 8.29 -13.46
C SER A 12 -2.60 8.01 -12.31
N ARG A 13 -1.29 7.96 -12.55
CA ARG A 13 -0.26 7.50 -11.60
C ARG A 13 1.02 8.31 -11.70
N LEU A 14 1.87 8.19 -10.69
CA LEU A 14 3.17 8.81 -10.64
C LEU A 14 4.26 7.75 -10.50
N LEU A 15 5.21 7.73 -11.45
CA LEU A 15 6.42 6.92 -11.34
C LEU A 15 7.58 7.77 -10.81
N LEU A 16 8.34 7.20 -9.89
CA LEU A 16 9.49 7.79 -9.26
C LEU A 16 10.69 6.89 -9.51
N ASP A 17 11.78 7.46 -10.00
CA ASP A 17 13.07 6.77 -9.99
C ASP A 17 13.87 7.26 -8.78
N VAL A 18 14.09 6.34 -7.83
CA VAL A 18 14.90 6.58 -6.65
C VAL A 18 16.27 6.00 -6.92
N ALA A 19 17.23 6.88 -7.15
CA ALA A 19 18.60 6.49 -7.47
C ALA A 19 19.28 5.73 -6.32
N ARG A 20 20.31 4.95 -6.67
CA ARG A 20 21.09 4.14 -5.72
C ARG A 20 21.62 4.98 -4.56
N GLY A 21 21.21 4.64 -3.35
CA GLY A 21 21.79 5.15 -2.11
C GLY A 21 22.60 4.06 -1.41
N SER A 22 23.64 4.45 -0.67
CA SER A 22 24.46 3.50 0.11
C SER A 22 23.82 3.06 1.42
N SER A 23 22.78 3.76 1.90
CA SER A 23 22.13 3.50 3.19
C SER A 23 20.68 3.01 3.01
N PRO A 24 20.22 2.07 3.85
CA PRO A 24 18.80 1.69 3.91
C PRO A 24 17.90 2.90 4.22
N PRO A 25 16.63 2.89 3.80
CA PRO A 25 15.70 3.97 4.12
C PRO A 25 15.37 3.99 5.62
N GLY A 26 14.92 5.14 6.11
CA GLY A 26 14.62 5.34 7.54
C GLY A 26 13.52 4.44 8.05
N LEU A 27 12.45 4.26 7.27
CA LEU A 27 11.41 3.25 7.49
C LEU A 27 11.64 2.04 6.59
N ARG A 28 11.91 0.88 7.16
CA ARG A 28 12.26 -0.32 6.37
C ARG A 28 11.86 -1.62 7.06
N ILE A 29 11.80 -2.69 6.28
CA ILE A 29 11.72 -4.04 6.82
C ILE A 29 13.13 -4.56 7.09
N GLU A 30 13.37 -5.09 8.28
CA GLU A 30 14.53 -5.94 8.54
C GLU A 30 14.07 -7.34 8.90
N ALA A 31 14.66 -8.34 8.26
CA ALA A 31 14.22 -9.73 8.32
C ALA A 31 15.35 -10.65 8.78
N THR A 32 14.95 -11.76 9.38
CA THR A 32 15.84 -12.85 9.80
C THR A 32 15.19 -14.20 9.50
N SER A 33 15.88 -15.29 9.86
CA SER A 33 15.39 -16.65 9.66
C SER A 33 14.11 -16.94 10.45
N GLY A 34 13.40 -17.99 10.04
CA GLY A 34 12.18 -18.44 10.73
C GLY A 34 10.96 -17.55 10.51
N GLY A 35 10.88 -16.84 9.38
CA GLY A 35 9.72 -16.01 9.03
C GLY A 35 9.54 -14.78 9.92
N ARG A 36 10.60 -14.33 10.59
CA ARG A 36 10.59 -13.18 11.50
C ARG A 36 11.11 -11.94 10.79
N TRP A 37 10.38 -10.86 10.96
CA TRP A 37 10.82 -9.54 10.52
C TRP A 37 10.23 -8.46 11.42
N TRP A 38 10.78 -7.27 11.32
CA TRP A 38 10.16 -6.08 11.88
C TRP A 38 10.15 -4.95 10.87
N LEU A 39 9.22 -4.02 11.05
CA LEU A 39 9.33 -2.70 10.48
C LEU A 39 10.06 -1.82 11.50
N VAL A 40 11.13 -1.17 11.06
CA VAL A 40 11.95 -0.28 11.88
C VAL A 40 11.88 1.13 11.32
N GLN A 41 11.79 2.12 12.20
CA GLN A 41 11.85 3.54 11.86
C GLN A 41 13.04 4.18 12.59
N ASN A 42 14.07 4.58 11.84
CA ASN A 42 15.31 5.16 12.38
C ASN A 42 15.97 4.35 13.52
N GLY A 43 15.91 3.02 13.43
CA GLY A 43 16.46 2.10 14.43
C GLY A 43 15.48 1.70 15.54
N THR A 44 14.29 2.31 15.61
CA THR A 44 13.24 1.92 16.56
C THR A 44 12.25 0.95 15.91
N PRO A 45 12.05 -0.27 16.44
CA PRO A 45 11.01 -1.17 15.97
C PRO A 45 9.61 -0.53 16.14
N VAL A 46 8.83 -0.53 15.07
CA VAL A 46 7.45 0.01 15.04
C VAL A 46 6.39 -1.08 14.85
N LEU A 47 6.78 -2.19 14.22
CA LEU A 47 5.96 -3.37 14.00
C LEU A 47 6.83 -4.62 14.07
N PHE A 48 6.49 -5.59 14.90
CA PHE A 48 7.05 -6.94 14.83
C PHE A 48 6.12 -7.83 14.03
N ALA A 49 6.69 -8.79 13.33
CA ALA A 49 5.94 -9.72 12.52
C ALA A 49 6.59 -11.11 12.49
N ARG A 50 5.74 -12.15 12.58
CA ARG A 50 6.15 -13.56 12.54
C ARG A 50 5.17 -14.34 11.68
N ILE A 51 5.68 -14.88 10.57
CA ILE A 51 4.92 -15.79 9.71
C ILE A 51 4.60 -17.06 10.50
N GLU A 52 3.38 -17.53 10.37
CA GLU A 52 2.90 -18.75 11.00
C GLU A 52 3.60 -20.01 10.37
N PRO A 53 3.94 -21.05 11.16
CA PRO A 53 4.64 -22.25 10.69
C PRO A 53 4.03 -22.97 9.49
N HIS A 54 2.71 -23.11 9.44
CA HIS A 54 1.94 -23.67 8.32
C HIS A 54 1.68 -22.66 7.19
N ARG A 55 2.14 -21.41 7.34
CA ARG A 55 2.15 -20.34 6.34
C ARG A 55 0.77 -19.93 5.82
N TYR A 56 -0.26 -20.01 6.66
CA TYR A 56 -1.59 -19.49 6.34
C TYR A 56 -1.80 -18.05 6.83
N GLY A 57 -0.79 -17.42 7.42
CA GLY A 57 -0.90 -16.03 7.85
C GLY A 57 0.30 -15.51 8.62
N ILE A 58 0.10 -14.34 9.21
CA ILE A 58 1.15 -13.62 9.94
C ILE A 58 0.61 -13.00 11.23
N ARG A 59 1.38 -13.18 12.31
CA ARG A 59 1.14 -12.46 13.57
C ARG A 59 1.90 -11.16 13.54
N VAL A 60 1.23 -10.07 13.89
CA VAL A 60 1.83 -8.73 13.97
C VAL A 60 1.64 -8.13 15.36
N LEU A 61 2.60 -7.33 15.78
CA LEU A 61 2.59 -6.58 17.04
C LEU A 61 3.09 -5.16 16.78
N ARG A 62 2.25 -4.17 17.01
CA ARG A 62 2.57 -2.75 16.90
C ARG A 62 3.13 -2.25 18.23
N THR A 63 4.20 -1.47 18.20
CA THR A 63 4.84 -0.97 19.42
C THR A 63 4.27 0.36 19.91
N GLY A 64 3.45 1.02 19.09
CA GLY A 64 2.97 2.39 19.34
C GLY A 64 4.02 3.48 19.03
N ALA A 65 5.26 3.11 18.70
CA ALA A 65 6.34 4.06 18.42
C ALA A 65 6.29 4.66 17.00
N TYR A 66 5.36 4.21 16.15
CA TYR A 66 5.27 4.65 14.76
C TYR A 66 4.89 6.13 14.63
N ALA A 67 5.69 6.89 13.88
CA ALA A 67 5.35 8.22 13.43
C ALA A 67 5.21 8.27 11.90
N SER A 68 4.26 9.05 11.39
CA SER A 68 4.13 9.22 9.95
C SER A 68 5.38 9.92 9.37
N PRO A 69 5.96 9.42 8.26
CA PRO A 69 7.11 10.05 7.63
C PRO A 69 6.75 11.31 6.82
N VAL A 70 5.47 11.63 6.72
CA VAL A 70 4.96 12.77 5.95
C VAL A 70 4.44 13.84 6.91
N PRO A 71 4.79 15.12 6.70
CA PRO A 71 4.25 16.20 7.53
C PRO A 71 2.74 16.35 7.32
N PRO A 72 1.97 16.57 8.40
CA PRO A 72 0.52 16.63 8.32
C PRO A 72 0.06 17.75 7.38
N PRO A 73 -0.84 17.47 6.41
CA PRO A 73 -1.31 18.50 5.49
C PRO A 73 -2.15 19.55 6.21
N ARG A 74 -1.86 20.83 5.95
CA ARG A 74 -2.67 21.96 6.40
C ARG A 74 -3.94 22.06 5.55
N ALA A 75 -5.05 22.51 6.13
CA ALA A 75 -6.32 22.68 5.41
C ALA A 75 -6.19 23.63 4.20
N ALA A 76 -5.40 24.72 4.32
CA ALA A 76 -5.13 25.63 3.21
C ALA A 76 -4.43 24.92 2.03
N THR A 77 -3.46 24.05 2.32
CA THR A 77 -2.81 23.22 1.29
C THR A 77 -3.80 22.26 0.65
N ALA A 78 -4.69 21.66 1.44
CA ALA A 78 -5.68 20.73 0.92
C ALA A 78 -6.64 21.39 -0.09
N ARG A 79 -7.14 22.57 0.24
CA ARG A 79 -7.98 23.38 -0.67
C ARG A 79 -7.22 23.79 -1.92
N ALA A 80 -6.00 24.30 -1.78
CA ALA A 80 -5.18 24.72 -2.92
C ALA A 80 -4.89 23.57 -3.90
N LEU A 81 -4.67 22.34 -3.42
CA LEU A 81 -4.44 21.20 -4.29
C LEU A 81 -5.74 20.68 -4.95
N ALA A 82 -6.88 20.88 -4.29
CA ALA A 82 -8.21 20.51 -4.79
C ALA A 82 -8.80 21.53 -5.79
N ASP A 83 -8.32 22.78 -5.77
CA ASP A 83 -8.88 23.89 -6.52
C ASP A 83 -8.79 23.73 -8.05
N GLY A 84 -9.91 24.04 -8.70
CA GLY A 84 -10.06 24.08 -10.16
C GLY A 84 -9.77 22.78 -10.92
N VAL A 85 -9.68 21.63 -10.24
CA VAL A 85 -9.27 20.36 -10.86
C VAL A 85 -10.18 19.18 -10.52
N GLY A 86 -10.40 18.32 -11.50
CA GLY A 86 -11.10 17.05 -11.32
C GLY A 86 -10.30 16.02 -10.52
N PHE A 87 -10.98 14.92 -10.20
CA PHE A 87 -10.48 13.81 -9.35
C PHE A 87 -9.05 13.38 -9.69
N TRP A 88 -8.77 13.03 -10.95
CA TRP A 88 -7.47 12.49 -11.36
C TRP A 88 -6.32 13.47 -11.17
N ARG A 89 -6.49 14.72 -11.63
CA ARG A 89 -5.48 15.77 -11.48
C ARG A 89 -5.23 16.11 -10.01
N ARG A 90 -6.27 16.10 -9.18
CA ARG A 90 -6.14 16.27 -7.72
C ARG A 90 -5.28 15.17 -7.10
N HIS A 91 -5.52 13.90 -7.46
CA HIS A 91 -4.74 12.78 -6.93
C HIS A 91 -3.29 12.82 -7.40
N LEU A 92 -3.02 13.18 -8.66
CA LEU A 92 -1.65 13.36 -9.15
C LEU A 92 -0.89 14.46 -8.41
N ARG A 93 -1.56 15.59 -8.11
CA ARG A 93 -0.97 16.66 -7.28
C ARG A 93 -0.60 16.16 -5.88
N TRP A 94 -1.45 15.35 -5.26
CA TRP A 94 -1.17 14.71 -3.98
C TRP A 94 -0.06 13.66 -4.07
N ALA A 95 -0.05 12.84 -5.11
CA ALA A 95 1.01 11.86 -5.36
C ALA A 95 2.37 12.54 -5.47
N ALA A 96 2.46 13.65 -6.22
CA ALA A 96 3.69 14.44 -6.33
C ALA A 96 4.13 15.04 -4.99
N ARG A 97 3.17 15.51 -4.17
CA ARG A 97 3.47 16.01 -2.83
C ARG A 97 3.97 14.90 -1.89
N PHE A 98 3.32 13.74 -1.88
CA PHE A 98 3.74 12.62 -1.05
C PHE A 98 5.09 12.08 -1.49
N ALA A 99 5.31 11.91 -2.80
CA ALA A 99 6.59 11.53 -3.36
C ALA A 99 7.73 12.45 -2.87
N ARG A 100 7.54 13.77 -2.98
CA ARG A 100 8.50 14.75 -2.47
C ARG A 100 8.72 14.61 -0.97
N SER A 101 7.64 14.55 -0.20
CA SER A 101 7.70 14.46 1.26
C SER A 101 8.43 13.20 1.72
N LEU A 102 8.16 12.06 1.08
CA LEU A 102 8.81 10.78 1.37
C LEU A 102 10.29 10.79 1.00
N ALA A 103 10.66 11.40 -0.13
CA ALA A 103 12.05 11.46 -0.57
C ALA A 103 12.91 12.44 0.22
N GLU A 104 12.30 13.48 0.79
CA GLU A 104 12.96 14.44 1.68
C GLU A 104 12.96 13.98 3.15
N SER A 105 12.13 12.99 3.49
CA SER A 105 11.96 12.52 4.86
C SER A 105 13.08 11.56 5.27
N PRO A 106 13.79 11.82 6.38
CA PRO A 106 14.77 10.89 6.91
C PRO A 106 14.12 9.59 7.44
N THR A 107 12.81 9.61 7.70
CA THR A 107 12.02 8.44 8.13
C THR A 107 11.18 7.85 7.00
N GLY A 108 11.39 8.27 5.74
CA GLY A 108 10.68 7.73 4.58
C GLY A 108 11.02 6.27 4.29
N PHE A 109 10.16 5.61 3.51
CA PHE A 109 10.34 4.20 3.10
C PHE A 109 10.90 4.03 1.68
N LEU A 110 11.06 5.13 0.94
CA LEU A 110 11.57 5.08 -0.43
C LEU A 110 13.05 4.68 -0.41
N HIS A 111 13.36 3.57 -1.10
CA HIS A 111 14.72 3.11 -1.36
C HIS A 111 14.97 2.99 -2.85
N GLU A 112 16.20 2.63 -3.22
CA GLU A 112 16.62 2.43 -4.61
C GLU A 112 15.59 1.63 -5.44
N GLY A 113 15.36 2.14 -6.65
CA GLY A 113 14.56 1.51 -7.69
C GLY A 113 13.35 2.36 -8.05
N GLN A 114 12.49 1.78 -8.88
CA GLN A 114 11.31 2.47 -9.35
C GLN A 114 10.14 2.28 -8.36
N TRP A 115 9.44 3.37 -8.08
CA TRP A 115 8.25 3.38 -7.24
C TRP A 115 7.07 3.94 -8.00
N ARG A 116 5.89 3.40 -7.73
CA ARG A 116 4.62 3.83 -8.29
C ARG A 116 3.71 4.32 -7.18
N LEU A 117 3.18 5.54 -7.34
CA LEU A 117 2.10 6.07 -6.51
C LEU A 117 0.85 6.18 -7.38
N ARG A 118 -0.20 5.44 -7.03
CA ARG A 118 -1.47 5.43 -7.79
C ARG A 118 -2.69 5.61 -6.90
N PRO A 119 -3.76 6.26 -7.39
CA PRO A 119 -5.04 6.31 -6.71
C PRO A 119 -5.62 4.90 -6.57
N VAL A 120 -6.20 4.62 -5.41
CA VAL A 120 -7.06 3.44 -5.25
C VAL A 120 -8.46 3.83 -5.70
N VAL A 121 -8.83 3.41 -6.92
CA VAL A 121 -10.13 3.75 -7.54
C VAL A 121 -11.15 2.63 -7.46
N ARG A 122 -10.84 1.52 -6.78
CA ARG A 122 -11.80 0.45 -6.57
C ARG A 122 -12.94 0.99 -5.71
N ARG A 123 -14.17 0.92 -6.24
CA ARG A 123 -15.37 1.12 -5.42
C ARG A 123 -15.32 0.03 -4.34
N PRO A 124 -15.34 0.37 -3.03
CA PRO A 124 -15.26 -0.65 -2.00
C PRO A 124 -16.44 -1.61 -2.20
N VAL A 125 -16.13 -2.89 -2.39
CA VAL A 125 -17.12 -3.96 -2.22
C VAL A 125 -17.19 -4.20 -0.71
N GLY A 126 -18.33 -3.92 -0.09
CA GLY A 126 -18.50 -4.02 1.37
C GLY A 126 -18.82 -2.69 2.06
N PRO A 127 -18.76 -2.64 3.40
CA PRO A 127 -19.17 -1.48 4.18
C PRO A 127 -18.30 -0.24 3.93
N VAL A 128 -18.95 0.92 3.96
CA VAL A 128 -18.31 2.23 3.91
C VAL A 128 -18.93 3.06 5.02
N GLY A 129 -18.36 2.94 6.21
CA GLY A 129 -18.89 3.55 7.42
C GLY A 129 -18.06 3.21 8.65
N PRO A 130 -18.46 3.71 9.84
CA PRO A 130 -17.74 3.48 11.09
C PRO A 130 -17.54 2.00 11.44
N GLU A 131 -18.44 1.12 10.99
CA GLU A 131 -18.38 -0.33 11.18
C GLU A 131 -17.13 -1.00 10.56
N VAL A 132 -16.46 -0.32 9.63
CA VAL A 132 -15.16 -0.76 9.10
C VAL A 132 -14.10 -0.75 10.19
N LEU A 133 -14.17 0.18 11.15
CA LEU A 133 -13.16 0.33 12.20
C LEU A 133 -13.11 -0.91 13.10
N ASP A 134 -14.26 -1.52 13.39
CA ASP A 134 -14.37 -2.73 14.21
C ASP A 134 -13.82 -3.98 13.52
N ARG A 135 -13.62 -3.92 12.20
CA ARG A 135 -13.12 -5.04 11.38
C ARG A 135 -11.63 -4.95 11.09
N LEU A 136 -10.99 -3.84 11.41
CA LEU A 136 -9.55 -3.68 11.22
C LEU A 136 -8.78 -4.61 12.17
N PRO A 137 -7.55 -5.01 11.79
CA PRO A 137 -6.71 -5.81 12.67
C PRO A 137 -6.50 -5.12 14.03
N PRO A 138 -6.85 -5.76 15.16
CA PRO A 138 -6.84 -5.14 16.48
C PRO A 138 -5.43 -4.69 16.91
N THR A 139 -5.37 -3.69 17.79
CA THR A 139 -4.13 -3.17 18.39
C THR A 139 -3.99 -3.62 19.85
N PRO A 140 -2.77 -3.92 20.34
CA PRO A 140 -1.49 -3.80 19.63
C PRO A 140 -1.18 -5.00 18.74
N ALA A 141 -1.79 -6.16 18.96
CA ALA A 141 -1.48 -7.40 18.26
C ALA A 141 -2.66 -7.91 17.42
N ALA A 142 -2.35 -8.49 16.26
CA ALA A 142 -3.34 -9.12 15.38
C ALA A 142 -2.75 -10.32 14.65
N PHE A 143 -3.64 -11.21 14.19
CA PHE A 143 -3.34 -12.22 13.20
C PHE A 143 -3.96 -11.82 11.86
N LEU A 144 -3.18 -11.86 10.79
CA LEU A 144 -3.62 -11.61 9.43
C LEU A 144 -3.64 -12.95 8.70
N ASP A 145 -4.83 -13.43 8.39
CA ASP A 145 -5.07 -14.68 7.67
C ASP A 145 -4.92 -14.45 6.15
N TRP A 146 -4.12 -15.28 5.49
CA TRP A 146 -3.89 -15.26 4.04
C TRP A 146 -4.86 -16.19 3.29
N CYS A 147 -5.47 -17.17 3.97
CA CYS A 147 -6.35 -18.18 3.40
C CYS A 147 -7.82 -17.73 3.32
N ASP A 148 -8.26 -16.81 4.18
CA ASP A 148 -9.61 -16.22 4.15
C ASP A 148 -9.89 -15.34 2.90
N GLY A 149 -8.93 -15.27 1.97
CA GLY A 149 -9.02 -14.55 0.72
C GLY A 149 -8.89 -13.04 0.93
N PHE A 150 -7.71 -12.50 0.65
CA PHE A 150 -7.60 -11.08 0.32
C PHE A 150 -8.52 -10.78 -0.87
N GLY A 151 -9.54 -9.94 -0.67
CA GLY A 151 -10.20 -9.24 -1.76
C GLY A 151 -11.40 -9.89 -2.47
N ASP A 152 -11.78 -11.16 -2.25
CA ASP A 152 -12.87 -11.79 -3.02
C ASP A 152 -14.06 -12.32 -2.19
N GLY A 153 -13.98 -12.30 -0.87
CA GLY A 153 -15.13 -12.53 -0.01
C GLY A 153 -16.02 -11.28 0.06
N PRO A 154 -17.30 -11.31 -0.35
CA PRO A 154 -18.19 -10.12 -0.33
C PRO A 154 -18.42 -9.51 1.06
N GLN A 155 -17.89 -10.13 2.12
CA GLN A 155 -18.17 -9.79 3.50
C GLN A 155 -17.11 -8.91 4.19
N ARG A 156 -15.82 -8.91 3.80
CA ARG A 156 -14.77 -8.12 4.51
C ARG A 156 -14.50 -6.76 3.85
N GLY A 157 -14.22 -6.74 2.55
CA GLY A 157 -13.99 -5.51 1.78
C GLY A 157 -12.62 -4.86 2.02
N PHE A 158 -12.02 -4.29 0.96
CA PHE A 158 -10.65 -3.74 0.94
C PHE A 158 -10.29 -2.83 2.13
N LEU A 159 -11.24 -2.02 2.61
CA LEU A 159 -10.98 -1.08 3.71
C LEU A 159 -10.75 -1.78 5.06
N ALA A 160 -11.38 -2.94 5.28
CA ALA A 160 -11.22 -3.73 6.51
C ALA A 160 -9.90 -4.53 6.53
N GLU A 161 -9.26 -4.70 5.38
CA GLU A 161 -8.01 -5.44 5.23
C GLU A 161 -6.77 -4.56 5.43
N LEU A 162 -6.93 -3.24 5.54
CA LEU A 162 -5.81 -2.33 5.76
C LEU A 162 -5.18 -2.56 7.14
N LEU A 163 -3.85 -2.43 7.21
CA LEU A 163 -3.11 -2.49 8.48
C LEU A 163 -2.68 -1.08 8.93
N PRO A 164 -3.37 -0.45 9.89
CA PRO A 164 -2.88 0.76 10.56
C PRO A 164 -1.52 0.52 11.22
N LEU A 165 -0.50 1.36 10.94
CA LEU A 165 0.78 1.30 11.66
C LEU A 165 0.77 1.93 13.05
N ARG A 166 -0.27 2.70 13.38
CA ARG A 166 -0.54 3.22 14.73
C ARG A 166 -2.02 3.08 15.06
N GLU A 167 -2.32 3.21 16.35
CA GLU A 167 -3.69 3.29 16.85
C GLU A 167 -4.46 4.44 16.19
N LEU A 168 -5.72 4.17 15.86
CA LEU A 168 -6.61 5.14 15.24
C LEU A 168 -7.19 6.05 16.33
N SER A 169 -7.25 7.35 16.04
CA SER A 169 -7.92 8.30 16.94
C SER A 169 -9.43 8.04 16.96
N PRO A 170 -10.13 8.28 18.09
CA PRO A 170 -11.57 8.11 18.14
C PRO A 170 -12.29 9.10 17.20
N PRO A 171 -13.50 8.77 16.68
CA PRO A 171 -14.21 9.59 15.70
C PRO A 171 -14.54 11.02 16.13
N ASP A 172 -14.57 11.26 17.44
CA ASP A 172 -14.84 12.56 18.05
C ASP A 172 -13.57 13.35 18.36
N ALA A 173 -12.36 12.82 18.20
CA ALA A 173 -11.11 13.54 18.44
C ALA A 173 -11.06 14.85 17.63
N ALA A 174 -10.51 15.93 18.23
CA ALA A 174 -10.49 17.26 17.62
C ALA A 174 -9.89 17.27 16.19
N ARG A 175 -8.82 16.50 16.00
CA ARG A 175 -8.17 16.34 14.69
C ARG A 175 -9.04 15.62 13.67
N VAL A 176 -9.75 14.58 14.08
CA VAL A 176 -10.71 13.85 13.22
C VAL A 176 -11.86 14.77 12.84
N ARG A 177 -12.45 15.52 13.77
CA ARG A 177 -13.51 16.52 13.47
C ARG A 177 -13.07 17.56 12.44
N SER A 178 -11.82 18.03 12.53
CA SER A 178 -11.24 18.93 11.53
C SER A 178 -11.14 18.29 10.14
N TYR A 179 -10.79 17.01 10.05
CA TYR A 179 -10.78 16.29 8.77
C TYR A 179 -12.18 15.95 8.26
N ARG A 180 -13.15 15.66 9.14
CA ARG A 180 -14.57 15.45 8.76
C ARG A 180 -15.14 16.68 8.05
N ARG A 181 -14.78 17.89 8.50
CA ARG A 181 -15.09 19.12 7.77
C ARG A 181 -14.50 19.13 6.36
N GLN A 182 -13.26 18.66 6.19
CA GLN A 182 -12.63 18.57 4.86
C GLN A 182 -13.26 17.49 3.97
N VAL A 183 -13.80 16.41 4.55
CA VAL A 183 -14.60 15.41 3.81
C VAL A 183 -15.84 16.09 3.22
N ARG A 184 -16.61 16.80 4.04
CA ARG A 184 -17.82 17.53 3.61
C ARG A 184 -17.52 18.61 2.57
N GLU A 185 -16.38 19.29 2.70
CA GLU A 185 -15.89 20.28 1.73
C GLU A 185 -15.36 19.61 0.43
N GLY A 186 -15.22 18.28 0.40
CA GLY A 186 -14.69 17.55 -0.74
C GLY A 186 -13.20 17.82 -1.00
N VAL A 187 -12.43 18.16 0.04
CA VAL A 187 -11.00 18.53 -0.08
C VAL A 187 -10.08 17.64 0.76
N LEU A 188 -10.60 16.53 1.34
CA LEU A 188 -9.83 15.63 2.19
C LEU A 188 -8.54 15.15 1.48
N PRO A 189 -7.35 15.35 2.10
CA PRO A 189 -6.10 14.80 1.58
C PRO A 189 -6.11 13.26 1.53
N PRO A 190 -5.61 12.59 0.47
CA PRO A 190 -5.63 11.14 0.37
C PRO A 190 -4.83 10.43 1.48
N VAL A 191 -5.37 9.35 2.02
CA VAL A 191 -4.64 8.42 2.90
C VAL A 191 -3.52 7.77 2.08
N LEU A 192 -2.30 7.76 2.63
CA LEU A 192 -1.14 7.16 1.98
C LEU A 192 -0.97 5.73 2.47
N LEU A 193 -1.06 4.80 1.53
CA LEU A 193 -0.84 3.39 1.73
C LEU A 193 0.53 2.97 1.19
N TRP A 194 1.10 1.92 1.77
CA TRP A 194 2.27 1.23 1.24
C TRP A 194 1.97 -0.26 1.11
N GLN A 195 2.17 -0.81 -0.10
CA GLN A 195 2.06 -2.25 -0.32
C GLN A 195 3.24 -2.97 0.36
N LEU A 196 2.94 -3.73 1.42
CA LEU A 196 3.88 -4.65 2.04
C LEU A 196 3.53 -6.07 1.62
N THR A 197 4.31 -6.65 0.70
CA THR A 197 4.05 -8.01 0.22
C THR A 197 4.22 -9.07 1.31
N GLY A 198 4.94 -8.76 2.39
CA GLY A 198 5.11 -9.66 3.54
C GLY A 198 3.90 -9.76 4.46
N THR A 199 2.91 -8.87 4.32
CA THR A 199 1.66 -8.89 5.09
C THR A 199 0.44 -9.28 4.26
N ASP A 200 0.59 -9.30 2.93
CA ASP A 200 -0.48 -9.44 1.93
C ASP A 200 -1.55 -8.31 1.97
N CYS A 201 -1.54 -7.46 3.01
CA CYS A 201 -2.30 -6.20 3.07
C CYS A 201 -1.45 -4.94 2.81
N PRO A 202 -2.03 -3.87 2.25
CA PRO A 202 -1.46 -2.53 2.34
C PRO A 202 -1.47 -2.00 3.78
N VAL A 203 -0.41 -1.29 4.17
CA VAL A 203 -0.33 -0.61 5.48
C VAL A 203 -0.67 0.87 5.35
N ILE A 204 -1.36 1.43 6.34
CA ILE A 204 -1.59 2.88 6.43
C ILE A 204 -0.34 3.54 6.99
N VAL A 205 0.36 4.29 6.14
CA VAL A 205 1.59 5.04 6.48
C VAL A 205 1.25 6.47 6.93
N ASP A 206 0.28 7.11 6.27
CA ASP A 206 -0.15 8.45 6.66
C ASP A 206 -1.66 8.58 6.43
N GLY A 207 -2.30 9.36 7.28
CA GLY A 207 -3.73 9.65 7.17
C GLY A 207 -4.63 8.74 7.99
N HIS A 208 -4.14 8.10 9.04
CA HIS A 208 -4.97 7.36 10.01
C HIS A 208 -6.20 8.16 10.47
N ASP A 209 -6.04 9.43 10.85
CA ASP A 209 -7.18 10.26 11.28
C ASP A 209 -8.09 10.69 10.11
N ARG A 210 -7.54 10.73 8.88
CA ARG A 210 -8.30 11.05 7.66
C ARG A 210 -9.14 9.86 7.20
N PHE A 211 -8.60 8.65 7.40
CA PHE A 211 -9.32 7.40 7.23
C PHE A 211 -10.52 7.35 8.16
N VAL A 212 -10.32 7.56 9.47
CA VAL A 212 -11.42 7.63 10.45
C VAL A 212 -12.42 8.73 10.09
N ALA A 213 -11.94 9.92 9.68
CA ALA A 213 -12.82 11.02 9.31
C ALA A 213 -13.72 10.72 8.11
N ALA A 214 -13.21 10.04 7.08
CA ALA A 214 -14.01 9.65 5.92
C ALA A 214 -15.09 8.63 6.31
N LEU A 215 -14.72 7.59 7.05
CA LEU A 215 -15.65 6.57 7.53
C LEU A 215 -16.72 7.15 8.46
N ALA A 216 -16.36 8.10 9.33
CA ALA A 216 -17.31 8.80 10.20
C ALA A 216 -18.33 9.67 9.45
N GLU A 217 -18.06 9.99 8.19
CA GLU A 217 -19.00 10.68 7.29
C GLU A 217 -19.69 9.71 6.31
N GLY A 218 -19.46 8.40 6.42
CA GLY A 218 -20.03 7.39 5.52
C GLY A 218 -19.43 7.44 4.11
N GLU A 219 -18.25 8.05 3.96
CA GLU A 219 -17.60 8.25 2.67
C GLU A 219 -16.35 7.37 2.53
N PRO A 220 -16.05 6.84 1.34
CA PRO A 220 -14.81 6.11 1.13
C PRO A 220 -13.63 7.09 1.19
N PRO A 221 -12.57 6.79 1.97
CA PRO A 221 -11.41 7.67 2.03
C PRO A 221 -10.73 7.75 0.66
N PRO A 222 -10.35 8.95 0.17
CA PRO A 222 -9.44 9.04 -0.97
C PRO A 222 -8.11 8.40 -0.56
N MET A 223 -7.53 7.57 -1.43
CA MET A 223 -6.35 6.77 -1.10
C MET A 223 -5.32 6.84 -2.23
N LEU A 224 -4.05 6.87 -1.86
CA LEU A 224 -2.91 6.71 -2.76
C LEU A 224 -2.08 5.51 -2.27
N LEU A 225 -1.87 4.53 -3.13
CA LEU A 225 -1.04 3.36 -2.85
C LEU A 225 0.35 3.56 -3.44
N ALA A 226 1.38 3.39 -2.60
CA ALA A 226 2.77 3.32 -2.99
C ALA A 226 3.23 1.86 -3.12
N GLU A 227 3.81 1.53 -4.27
CA GLU A 227 4.33 0.21 -4.62
C GLU A 227 5.76 0.35 -5.14
N HIS A 228 6.65 -0.57 -4.77
CA HIS A 228 7.92 -0.74 -5.47
C HIS A 228 7.64 -1.55 -6.73
N VAL A 229 8.13 -1.13 -7.90
CA VAL A 229 7.80 -1.76 -9.19
C VAL A 229 9.05 -2.29 -9.88
N ASP A 230 8.90 -3.41 -10.59
CA ASP A 230 9.94 -4.04 -11.39
C ASP A 230 9.74 -3.66 -12.83
N ALA A 231 10.73 -3.01 -13.42
CA ALA A 231 10.93 -3.09 -14.87
C ALA A 231 11.79 -4.33 -15.16
N SER A 232 11.32 -5.54 -14.79
CA SER A 232 12.08 -6.78 -14.99
C SER A 232 11.78 -7.38 -16.37
N PRO A 233 12.78 -7.51 -17.27
CA PRO A 233 12.60 -8.16 -18.57
C PRO A 233 12.16 -9.63 -18.50
N ALA A 234 12.40 -10.31 -17.38
CA ALA A 234 12.05 -11.72 -17.20
C ALA A 234 10.54 -11.92 -16.92
N LEU A 235 9.93 -11.05 -16.11
CA LEU A 235 8.48 -11.09 -15.84
C LEU A 235 7.70 -10.69 -17.10
N LEU A 236 8.21 -9.66 -17.82
CA LEU A 236 7.72 -9.30 -19.15
C LEU A 236 7.73 -10.49 -20.13
N ALA A 237 8.69 -11.41 -20.03
CA ALA A 237 8.75 -12.59 -20.91
C ALA A 237 7.67 -13.64 -20.59
N GLU A 238 7.35 -13.85 -19.30
CA GLU A 238 6.27 -14.74 -18.87
C GLU A 238 4.90 -14.19 -19.26
N ASP A 239 4.68 -12.88 -19.05
CA ASP A 239 3.47 -12.17 -19.46
C ASP A 239 3.28 -12.19 -20.98
N VAL A 240 4.35 -11.94 -21.73
CA VAL A 240 4.35 -12.06 -23.20
C VAL A 240 4.06 -13.48 -23.65
N ALA A 241 4.60 -14.50 -22.98
CA ALA A 241 4.31 -15.90 -23.31
C ALA A 241 2.83 -16.24 -23.05
N ALA A 242 2.27 -15.83 -21.91
CA ALA A 242 0.87 -16.03 -21.57
C ALA A 242 -0.08 -15.32 -22.56
N PHE A 243 0.23 -14.06 -22.90
CA PHE A 243 -0.51 -13.32 -23.93
C PHE A 243 -0.42 -14.01 -25.30
N THR A 244 0.76 -14.47 -25.70
CA THR A 244 0.96 -15.16 -26.98
C THR A 244 0.09 -16.41 -27.08
N VAL A 245 0.00 -17.21 -26.00
CA VAL A 245 -0.87 -18.38 -25.94
C VAL A 245 -2.35 -18.00 -26.10
N HIS A 246 -2.80 -16.91 -25.46
CA HIS A 246 -4.19 -16.44 -25.57
C HIS A 246 -4.49 -15.85 -26.95
N ALA A 247 -3.60 -15.01 -27.49
CA ALA A 247 -3.72 -14.43 -28.83
C ALA A 247 -3.78 -15.51 -29.91
N THR A 248 -2.97 -16.57 -29.79
CA THR A 248 -2.98 -17.71 -30.73
C THR A 248 -4.35 -18.40 -30.78
N ARG A 249 -5.08 -18.45 -29.66
CA ARG A 249 -6.44 -19.03 -29.63
C ARG A 249 -7.45 -18.13 -30.34
N VAL A 250 -7.35 -16.81 -30.15
CA VAL A 250 -8.24 -15.84 -30.81
C VAL A 250 -7.94 -15.77 -32.31
N TYR A 251 -6.68 -15.85 -32.73
CA TYR A 251 -6.30 -15.94 -34.15
C TYR A 251 -6.95 -17.14 -34.85
N ARG A 252 -6.97 -18.32 -34.22
CA ARG A 252 -7.68 -19.50 -34.76
C ARG A 252 -9.18 -19.28 -34.92
N GLN A 253 -9.79 -18.47 -34.06
CA GLN A 253 -11.21 -18.11 -34.16
C GLN A 253 -11.47 -17.12 -35.29
N ILE A 254 -10.55 -16.19 -35.54
CA ILE A 254 -10.59 -15.28 -36.69
C ILE A 254 -10.47 -16.09 -37.99
N GLU A 255 -9.53 -17.02 -38.08
CA GLU A 255 -9.37 -17.92 -39.24
C GLU A 255 -10.62 -18.78 -39.47
N ALA A 256 -11.31 -19.18 -38.41
CA ALA A 256 -12.58 -19.90 -38.47
C ALA A 256 -13.80 -19.00 -38.78
N GLY A 257 -13.61 -17.70 -38.99
CA GLY A 257 -14.68 -16.75 -39.31
C GLY A 257 -15.63 -16.44 -38.16
N SER A 258 -15.17 -16.62 -36.91
CA SER A 258 -16.00 -16.41 -35.72
C SER A 258 -16.34 -14.92 -35.56
N PRO A 259 -17.63 -14.55 -35.46
CA PRO A 259 -18.03 -13.16 -35.27
C PRO A 259 -17.43 -12.55 -33.99
N GLY A 260 -16.86 -11.33 -34.11
CA GLY A 260 -16.32 -10.58 -32.97
C GLY A 260 -14.92 -10.97 -32.51
N ALA A 261 -14.29 -11.98 -33.11
CA ALA A 261 -12.94 -12.42 -32.73
C ALA A 261 -11.86 -11.34 -32.99
N GLU A 262 -12.00 -10.54 -34.05
CA GLU A 262 -11.10 -9.41 -34.34
C GLU A 262 -11.20 -8.31 -33.27
N GLN A 263 -12.42 -7.99 -32.83
CA GLN A 263 -12.65 -7.01 -31.77
C GLN A 263 -12.11 -7.51 -30.43
N ALA A 264 -12.34 -8.80 -30.12
CA ALA A 264 -11.80 -9.43 -28.92
C ALA A 264 -10.25 -9.40 -28.89
N LEU A 265 -9.59 -9.60 -30.04
CA LEU A 265 -8.13 -9.49 -30.14
C LEU A 265 -7.66 -8.04 -29.91
N ALA A 266 -8.37 -7.04 -30.47
CA ALA A 266 -8.03 -5.64 -30.28
C ALA A 266 -8.17 -5.19 -28.82
N ASP A 267 -9.26 -5.59 -28.16
CA ASP A 267 -9.50 -5.29 -26.74
C ASP A 267 -8.49 -5.99 -25.84
N MET A 268 -8.17 -7.26 -26.12
CA MET A 268 -7.17 -8.02 -25.39
C MET A 268 -5.76 -7.45 -25.56
N THR A 269 -5.39 -7.04 -26.78
CA THR A 269 -4.08 -6.41 -27.05
C THR A 269 -3.96 -5.07 -26.31
N LYS A 270 -5.05 -4.30 -26.28
CA LYS A 270 -5.10 -3.04 -25.55
C LYS A 270 -5.01 -3.23 -24.03
N ALA A 271 -5.69 -4.25 -23.50
CA ALA A 271 -5.60 -4.62 -22.07
C ALA A 271 -4.18 -5.06 -21.71
N PHE A 272 -3.58 -5.93 -22.52
CA PHE A 272 -2.21 -6.41 -22.31
C PHE A 272 -1.17 -5.29 -22.40
N ALA A 273 -1.32 -4.36 -23.33
CA ALA A 273 -0.45 -3.18 -23.42
C ALA A 273 -0.58 -2.28 -22.16
N ALA A 274 -1.77 -2.19 -21.57
CA ALA A 274 -1.98 -1.49 -20.30
C ALA A 274 -1.32 -2.24 -19.13
N ASP A 275 -1.36 -3.57 -19.09
CA ASP A 275 -0.73 -4.40 -18.06
C ASP A 275 0.81 -4.34 -18.15
N LEU A 276 1.37 -4.46 -19.36
CA LEU A 276 2.81 -4.34 -19.61
C LEU A 276 3.37 -2.96 -19.22
N THR A 277 2.56 -1.92 -19.37
CA THR A 277 2.94 -0.57 -18.94
C THR A 277 2.70 -0.36 -17.44
N ASP A 278 1.89 -1.20 -16.77
CA ASP A 278 1.66 -1.13 -15.33
C ASP A 278 2.87 -1.61 -14.55
N GLY A 279 3.54 -2.68 -14.99
CA GLY A 279 4.67 -3.27 -14.26
C GLY A 279 4.19 -3.94 -12.97
N GLU A 280 4.70 -5.14 -12.69
CA GLU A 280 4.28 -5.87 -11.50
C GLU A 280 4.82 -5.23 -10.22
N ALA A 281 3.98 -5.22 -9.17
CA ALA A 281 4.41 -4.85 -7.84
C ALA A 281 5.50 -5.82 -7.35
N ARG A 282 6.69 -5.29 -7.04
CA ARG A 282 7.79 -6.10 -6.51
C ARG A 282 7.48 -6.56 -5.11
N ARG A 283 8.07 -7.70 -4.77
CA ARG A 283 8.29 -8.08 -3.37
C ARG A 283 8.97 -6.94 -2.64
N THR A 284 8.41 -6.57 -1.49
CA THR A 284 8.99 -5.52 -0.65
C THR A 284 10.40 -5.92 -0.24
N ARG A 285 11.37 -5.01 -0.45
CA ARG A 285 12.75 -5.25 -0.05
C ARG A 285 12.85 -5.31 1.47
N ALA A 286 13.58 -6.32 1.95
CA ALA A 286 13.98 -6.43 3.35
C ALA A 286 15.51 -6.38 3.46
N TRP A 287 16.01 -5.85 4.57
CA TRP A 287 17.42 -5.84 4.92
C TRP A 287 17.72 -6.90 5.98
N PRO A 288 18.97 -7.39 6.09
CA PRO A 288 19.35 -8.29 7.17
C PRO A 288 19.13 -7.63 8.53
N LEU A 289 18.44 -8.31 9.44
CA LEU A 289 18.25 -7.85 10.82
C LEU A 289 19.55 -8.02 11.62
N PRO A 290 20.16 -6.92 12.13
CA PRO A 290 21.37 -7.02 12.95
C PRO A 290 21.13 -7.83 14.23
N GLY A 291 21.96 -8.83 14.49
CA GLY A 291 21.79 -9.76 15.63
C GLY A 291 20.74 -10.86 15.39
N GLY A 292 20.10 -10.89 14.21
CA GLY A 292 19.23 -11.97 13.74
C GLY A 292 18.07 -12.32 14.68
N SER A 293 17.73 -13.61 14.70
CA SER A 293 16.58 -14.11 15.48
C SER A 293 16.67 -13.89 16.99
N ALA A 294 17.88 -13.79 17.55
CA ALA A 294 18.06 -13.52 18.98
C ALA A 294 17.68 -12.08 19.32
N ALA A 295 18.20 -11.11 18.55
CA ALA A 295 17.87 -9.70 18.72
C ALA A 295 16.38 -9.43 18.47
N TRP A 296 15.78 -10.10 17.48
CA TRP A 296 14.34 -10.01 17.25
C TRP A 296 13.54 -10.46 18.47
N ARG A 297 13.85 -11.63 19.05
CA ARG A 297 13.15 -12.17 20.22
C ARG A 297 13.30 -11.27 21.44
N GLU A 298 14.52 -10.82 21.71
CA GLU A 298 14.82 -9.95 22.84
C GLU A 298 14.02 -8.63 22.79
N GLN A 299 13.91 -8.02 21.62
CA GLN A 299 13.14 -6.78 21.44
C GLN A 299 11.63 -7.04 21.49
N ALA A 300 11.15 -8.13 20.87
CA ALA A 300 9.74 -8.50 20.92
C ALA A 300 9.30 -8.74 22.38
N GLU A 301 10.10 -9.48 23.15
CA GLU A 301 9.85 -9.77 24.57
C GLU A 301 9.84 -8.49 25.43
N ARG A 302 10.73 -7.52 25.13
CA ARG A 302 10.73 -6.22 25.80
C ARG A 302 9.46 -5.41 25.56
N HIS A 303 8.82 -5.56 24.39
CA HIS A 303 7.61 -4.82 24.04
C HIS A 303 6.32 -5.55 24.44
N ALA A 304 6.29 -6.88 24.31
CA ALA A 304 5.17 -7.71 24.70
C ALA A 304 5.69 -9.07 25.20
N PRO A 305 5.90 -9.20 26.52
CA PRO A 305 6.38 -10.44 27.11
C PRO A 305 5.52 -11.65 26.74
N GLY A 306 6.13 -12.76 26.35
CA GLY A 306 5.46 -14.00 25.96
C GLY A 306 4.91 -14.01 24.53
N TRP A 307 4.66 -12.86 23.89
CA TRP A 307 4.10 -12.82 22.52
C TRP A 307 5.01 -13.53 21.50
N ALA A 308 6.32 -13.43 21.70
CA ALA A 308 7.32 -14.03 20.82
C ALA A 308 7.32 -15.56 20.85
N ASP A 309 6.82 -16.15 21.94
CA ASP A 309 6.87 -17.59 22.24
C ASP A 309 5.46 -18.20 22.40
N GLU A 310 4.40 -17.39 22.36
CA GLU A 310 3.01 -17.85 22.44
C GLU A 310 2.77 -19.00 21.44
N PRO A 311 2.44 -20.21 21.94
CA PRO A 311 1.99 -21.31 21.12
C PRO A 311 0.62 -20.97 20.53
N TRP A 312 0.26 -21.70 19.48
CA TRP A 312 -1.03 -21.58 18.78
C TRP A 312 -2.18 -22.02 19.67
#